data_AF-A0A5S5CBW8-F1
#
_entry.id   AF-A0A5S5CBW8-F1
#
_cell.length_a   1.000
_cell.length_b   1.000
_cell.length_c   1.000
_cell.angle_alpha   90.00
_cell.angle_beta   90.00
_cell.angle_gamma   90.00
#
_symmetry.space_group_name_H-M   'P 1'
#
loop_
_entity.id
_entity.type
_entity.pdbx_description
1 polymer ?
#
loop_
_entity_poly.entity_id
_entity_poly.type
_entity_poly.pdbx_seq_one_letter_code
_entity_poly.pdbx_strand_id
1 'polypeptide(L)'
;MNRFFTILIFFFCLSVHPQDFYKVKVIGDVLCDCLRENADKQDVVRIDQCGYVLSKGLSALKNDSIQGVYASKSDTYLQKNCFEYISLISKQKTNSDLKVSNKQSYESKDNFFKYFQDFEDNNFYYKDFIDDSIVVTVNESRWREKLTSSGNMVSFNLIMNENSTKLRFVESNDSFFNDYYKPDEIIEVRAKKNTSNVIVVVFKFSNGIVMEKQLTKI
;
A
#
# COMPACT_ATOMS: atom_id res chain seq x y z
N MET A 1 -13.07 -24.66 53.04
CA MET A 1 -12.92 -25.59 51.89
C MET A 1 -12.99 -24.80 50.60
N ASN A 2 -12.25 -25.28 49.60
CA ASN A 2 -11.69 -24.55 48.47
C ASN A 2 -12.66 -23.85 47.51
N ARG A 3 -12.13 -22.74 46.98
CA ARG A 3 -12.59 -21.92 45.85
C ARG A 3 -12.77 -22.76 44.59
N PHE A 4 -13.79 -22.46 43.79
CA PHE A 4 -13.70 -22.51 42.32
C PHE A 4 -14.53 -21.37 41.72
N PHE A 5 -13.86 -20.25 41.45
CA PHE A 5 -14.34 -19.22 40.54
C PHE A 5 -13.94 -19.67 39.14
N THR A 6 -14.88 -20.26 38.39
CA THR A 6 -14.66 -20.57 36.97
C THR A 6 -14.89 -19.29 36.18
N ILE A 7 -13.81 -18.52 35.95
CA ILE A 7 -13.82 -17.46 34.95
C ILE A 7 -13.82 -18.14 33.59
N LEU A 8 -14.99 -18.16 32.94
CA LEU A 8 -15.10 -18.54 31.53
C LEU A 8 -14.52 -17.38 30.71
N ILE A 9 -13.22 -17.44 30.41
CA ILE A 9 -12.60 -16.53 29.44
C ILE A 9 -13.09 -16.98 28.06
N PHE A 10 -14.17 -16.35 27.59
CA PHE A 10 -14.53 -16.41 26.18
C PHE A 10 -13.46 -15.64 25.41
N PHE A 11 -12.44 -16.36 24.93
CA PHE A 11 -11.59 -15.88 23.85
C PHE A 11 -12.49 -15.76 22.61
N PHE A 12 -13.08 -14.58 22.42
CA PHE A 12 -13.50 -14.14 21.09
C PHE A 12 -12.24 -13.92 20.26
N CYS A 13 -11.62 -15.02 19.79
CA CYS A 13 -10.92 -14.95 18.52
C CYS A 13 -11.99 -14.67 17.48
N LEU A 14 -12.22 -13.39 17.18
CA LEU A 14 -12.77 -12.94 15.91
C LEU A 14 -11.81 -13.45 14.84
N SER A 15 -12.03 -14.71 14.46
CA SER A 15 -11.33 -15.35 13.37
C SER A 15 -11.72 -14.56 12.14
N VAL A 16 -10.75 -13.82 11.60
CA VAL A 16 -10.89 -13.20 10.29
C VAL A 16 -11.23 -14.33 9.32
N HIS A 17 -12.46 -14.35 8.81
CA HIS A 17 -12.89 -15.42 7.94
C HIS A 17 -12.16 -15.28 6.60
N PRO A 18 -11.51 -16.34 6.07
CA PRO A 18 -10.92 -16.31 4.73
C PRO A 18 -11.89 -15.88 3.61
N GLN A 19 -13.20 -16.01 3.87
CA GLN A 19 -14.27 -15.55 3.00
C GLN A 19 -14.32 -14.01 2.86
N ASP A 20 -13.89 -13.27 3.88
CA ASP A 20 -13.95 -11.81 3.91
C ASP A 20 -12.87 -11.21 3.01
N PHE A 21 -11.66 -11.76 3.08
CA PHE A 21 -10.55 -11.37 2.19
C PHE A 21 -10.87 -11.69 0.72
N TYR A 22 -11.44 -12.86 0.45
CA TYR A 22 -11.85 -13.24 -0.92
C TYR A 22 -12.88 -12.27 -1.50
N LYS A 23 -13.87 -11.83 -0.71
CA LYS A 23 -14.87 -10.84 -1.15
C LYS A 23 -14.24 -9.49 -1.48
N VAL A 24 -13.34 -8.98 -0.63
CA VAL A 24 -12.62 -7.72 -0.88
C VAL A 24 -11.85 -7.80 -2.20
N LYS A 25 -11.12 -8.89 -2.41
CA LYS A 25 -10.35 -9.09 -3.64
C LYS A 25 -11.25 -9.11 -4.88
N VAL A 26 -12.35 -9.85 -4.86
CA VAL A 26 -13.28 -9.92 -6.00
C VAL A 26 -13.87 -8.54 -6.32
N ILE A 27 -14.32 -7.80 -5.30
CA ILE A 27 -14.83 -6.43 -5.50
C ILE A 27 -13.74 -5.52 -6.08
N GLY A 28 -12.52 -5.60 -5.52
CA GLY A 28 -11.37 -4.84 -6.00
C GLY A 28 -10.96 -5.16 -7.43
N ASP A 29 -10.98 -6.44 -7.83
CA ASP A 29 -10.66 -6.90 -9.18
C ASP A 29 -11.68 -6.35 -10.20
N VAL A 30 -12.98 -6.49 -9.92
CA VAL A 30 -14.05 -5.97 -10.80
C VAL A 30 -14.01 -4.44 -10.89
N LEU A 31 -13.74 -3.77 -9.76
CA LEU A 31 -13.54 -2.32 -9.76
C LEU A 31 -12.35 -1.93 -10.65
N CYS A 32 -11.24 -2.67 -10.56
CA CYS A 32 -10.07 -2.38 -11.35
C CYS A 32 -10.29 -2.60 -12.85
N ASP A 33 -10.93 -3.71 -13.21
CA ASP A 33 -11.30 -4.01 -14.59
C ASP A 33 -12.23 -2.93 -15.15
N CYS A 34 -13.25 -2.51 -14.39
CA CYS A 34 -14.11 -1.40 -14.79
C CYS A 34 -13.31 -0.12 -15.05
N LEU A 35 -12.40 0.26 -14.14
CA LEU A 35 -11.61 1.49 -14.30
C LEU A 35 -10.70 1.42 -15.52
N ARG A 36 -10.16 0.24 -15.86
CA ARG A 36 -9.30 0.01 -17.02
C ARG A 36 -10.07 0.02 -18.33
N GLU A 37 -11.23 -0.64 -18.38
CA GLU A 37 -12.07 -0.68 -19.57
C GLU A 37 -12.61 0.69 -19.95
N ASN A 38 -12.71 1.60 -18.98
CA ASN A 38 -13.19 2.96 -19.16
C ASN A 38 -12.05 4.00 -19.18
N ALA A 39 -10.81 3.61 -19.45
CA ALA A 39 -9.64 4.50 -19.38
C ALA A 39 -9.66 5.67 -20.39
N ASP A 40 -10.47 5.56 -21.45
CA ASP A 40 -10.69 6.58 -22.48
C ASP A 40 -11.69 7.67 -22.06
N LYS A 41 -12.48 7.43 -21.00
CA LYS A 41 -13.49 8.37 -20.48
C LYS A 41 -12.87 9.40 -19.53
N GLN A 42 -13.60 10.49 -19.30
CA GLN A 42 -13.23 11.48 -18.28
C GLN A 42 -13.25 10.89 -16.86
N ASP A 43 -12.31 11.31 -16.02
CA ASP A 43 -12.11 10.78 -14.66
C ASP A 43 -13.39 10.77 -13.80
N VAL A 44 -14.20 11.84 -13.86
CA VAL A 44 -15.48 11.92 -13.11
C VAL A 44 -16.47 10.84 -13.55
N VAL A 45 -16.56 10.57 -14.85
CA VAL A 45 -17.45 9.54 -15.41
C VAL A 45 -16.97 8.14 -15.03
N ARG A 46 -15.66 7.92 -15.03
CA ARG A 46 -15.05 6.65 -14.60
C ARG A 46 -15.37 6.36 -13.14
N ILE A 47 -15.22 7.36 -12.28
CA ILE A 47 -15.50 7.25 -10.84
C ILE A 47 -16.98 6.95 -10.59
N ASP A 48 -17.89 7.64 -11.27
CA ASP A 48 -19.33 7.41 -11.13
C ASP A 48 -19.72 5.99 -11.59
N GLN A 49 -19.32 5.60 -12.80
CA GLN A 49 -19.68 4.31 -13.39
C GLN A 49 -19.08 3.12 -12.63
N CYS A 50 -17.82 3.21 -12.22
CA CYS A 50 -17.17 2.14 -11.48
C CYS A 50 -17.50 2.17 -9.98
N GLY A 51 -17.81 3.33 -9.40
CA GLY A 51 -18.25 3.45 -8.00
C GLY A 51 -19.50 2.62 -7.70
N TYR A 52 -20.36 2.41 -8.71
CA TYR A 52 -21.51 1.53 -8.60
C TYR A 52 -21.15 0.06 -8.33
N VAL A 53 -19.97 -0.42 -8.78
CA VAL A 53 -19.48 -1.78 -8.48
C VAL A 53 -19.26 -1.94 -6.97
N LEU A 54 -18.65 -0.95 -6.32
CA LEU A 54 -18.47 -0.95 -4.86
C LEU A 54 -19.83 -0.94 -4.16
N SER A 55 -20.73 -0.04 -4.58
CA SER A 55 -22.08 0.06 -3.99
C SER A 55 -22.87 -1.24 -4.12
N LYS A 56 -22.90 -1.86 -5.30
CA LYS A 56 -23.56 -3.16 -5.54
C LYS A 56 -22.90 -4.30 -4.79
N GLY A 57 -21.56 -4.37 -4.80
CA GLY A 57 -20.82 -5.43 -4.13
C GLY A 57 -21.09 -5.43 -2.62
N LEU A 58 -21.31 -4.25 -2.04
CA LEU A 58 -21.59 -4.07 -0.63
C LEU A 58 -23.09 -4.05 -0.28
N SER A 59 -24.01 -4.01 -1.25
CA SER A 59 -25.45 -3.86 -0.99
C SER A 59 -26.09 -5.05 -0.27
N ALA A 60 -25.43 -6.21 -0.26
CA ALA A 60 -25.86 -7.38 0.50
C ALA A 60 -25.60 -7.25 2.01
N LEU A 61 -24.74 -6.31 2.42
CA LEU A 61 -24.42 -6.04 3.81
C LEU A 61 -25.46 -5.09 4.41
N LYS A 62 -26.15 -5.52 5.47
CA LYS A 62 -27.16 -4.70 6.16
C LYS A 62 -26.59 -3.79 7.25
N ASN A 63 -25.32 -3.98 7.60
CA ASN A 63 -24.68 -3.27 8.70
C ASN A 63 -23.68 -2.26 8.15
N ASP A 64 -23.94 -0.97 8.39
CA ASP A 64 -23.14 0.14 7.89
C ASP A 64 -21.69 0.11 8.38
N SER A 65 -21.45 -0.32 9.62
CA SER A 65 -20.10 -0.44 10.17
C SER A 65 -19.30 -1.51 9.42
N ILE A 66 -19.90 -2.67 9.18
CA ILE A 66 -19.27 -3.74 8.39
C ILE A 66 -19.04 -3.25 6.95
N GLN A 67 -20.04 -2.59 6.35
CA GLN A 67 -19.90 -2.03 5.01
C GLN A 67 -18.74 -1.03 4.90
N GLY A 68 -18.59 -0.13 5.89
CA GLY A 68 -17.48 0.81 5.95
C GLY A 68 -16.11 0.12 6.04
N VAL A 69 -16.01 -0.94 6.86
CA VAL A 69 -14.79 -1.77 6.94
C VAL A 69 -14.45 -2.38 5.58
N TYR A 70 -15.41 -2.97 4.88
CA TYR A 70 -15.18 -3.57 3.56
C TYR A 70 -14.87 -2.55 2.47
N ALA A 71 -15.49 -1.37 2.52
CA ALA A 71 -15.15 -0.27 1.63
C ALA A 71 -13.70 0.17 1.81
N SER A 72 -13.26 0.36 3.07
CA SER A 72 -11.86 0.69 3.38
C SER A 72 -10.89 -0.41 2.93
N LYS A 73 -11.22 -1.69 3.16
CA LYS A 73 -10.39 -2.81 2.68
C LYS A 73 -10.31 -2.86 1.15
N SER A 74 -11.41 -2.57 0.44
CA SER A 74 -11.45 -2.54 -1.02
C SER A 74 -10.62 -1.36 -1.56
N ASP A 75 -10.71 -0.20 -0.93
CA ASP A 75 -9.88 0.95 -1.26
C ASP A 75 -8.37 0.63 -1.10
N THR A 76 -7.97 0.04 0.03
CA THR A 76 -6.57 -0.38 0.23
C THR A 76 -6.12 -1.40 -0.81
N TYR A 77 -6.98 -2.35 -1.21
CA TYR A 77 -6.69 -3.28 -2.29
C TYR A 77 -6.43 -2.55 -3.62
N LEU A 78 -7.28 -1.58 -3.98
CA LEU A 78 -7.16 -0.80 -5.21
C LEU A 78 -5.88 0.03 -5.23
N GLN A 79 -5.54 0.69 -4.12
CA GLN A 79 -4.31 1.46 -3.99
C GLN A 79 -3.04 0.62 -4.18
N LYS A 80 -3.13 -0.72 -4.07
CA LYS A 80 -1.99 -1.64 -4.23
C LYS A 80 -1.97 -2.38 -5.57
N ASN A 81 -3.13 -2.72 -6.12
CA ASN A 81 -3.22 -3.58 -7.30
C ASN A 81 -3.73 -2.91 -8.55
N CYS A 82 -4.38 -1.76 -8.41
CA CYS A 82 -5.05 -1.15 -9.53
C CYS A 82 -4.33 0.09 -10.01
N PHE A 83 -3.47 -0.08 -11.01
CA PHE A 83 -2.74 1.01 -11.66
C PHE A 83 -3.68 2.17 -12.06
N GLU A 84 -4.84 1.85 -12.64
CA GLU A 84 -5.80 2.85 -13.10
C GLU A 84 -6.44 3.63 -11.95
N TYR A 85 -6.77 2.96 -10.85
CA TYR A 85 -7.25 3.63 -9.65
C TYR A 85 -6.20 4.60 -9.10
N ILE A 86 -4.96 4.13 -8.97
CA ILE A 86 -3.87 4.94 -8.43
C ILE A 86 -3.58 6.15 -9.35
N SER A 87 -3.61 5.93 -10.67
CA SER A 87 -3.47 6.99 -11.67
C SER A 87 -4.56 8.06 -11.52
N LEU A 88 -5.82 7.65 -11.34
CA LEU A 88 -6.94 8.57 -11.12
C LEU A 88 -6.78 9.42 -9.86
N ILE A 89 -6.54 8.78 -8.70
CA ILE A 89 -6.39 9.52 -7.43
C ILE A 89 -5.18 10.45 -7.46
N SER A 90 -4.09 10.06 -8.13
CA SER A 90 -2.89 10.89 -8.26
C SER A 90 -3.13 12.16 -9.05
N LYS A 91 -4.01 12.13 -10.08
CA LYS A 91 -4.38 13.32 -10.86
C LYS A 91 -5.25 14.30 -10.08
N GLN A 92 -6.07 13.79 -9.17
CA GLN A 92 -6.96 14.63 -8.36
C GLN A 92 -6.25 15.35 -7.21
N LYS A 93 -5.03 14.93 -6.85
CA LYS A 93 -4.35 15.33 -5.62
C LYS A 93 -3.02 15.99 -5.93
N THR A 94 -3.00 17.33 -5.84
CA THR A 94 -1.83 18.14 -6.23
C THR A 94 -0.65 18.08 -5.27
N ASN A 95 -0.82 17.51 -4.07
CA ASN A 95 0.16 17.55 -2.98
C ASN A 95 0.81 16.18 -2.70
N SER A 96 0.66 15.20 -3.60
CA SER A 96 1.26 13.89 -3.41
C SER A 96 2.74 13.87 -3.79
N ASP A 97 3.56 13.25 -2.96
CA ASP A 97 4.97 12.96 -3.25
C ASP A 97 5.15 11.64 -4.02
N LEU A 98 4.03 11.03 -4.43
CA LEU A 98 3.98 9.77 -5.14
C LEU A 98 3.67 9.97 -6.62
N LYS A 99 4.33 9.19 -7.48
CA LYS A 99 3.97 9.04 -8.89
C LYS A 99 3.86 7.57 -9.22
N VAL A 100 2.90 7.21 -10.06
CA VAL A 100 2.75 5.85 -10.57
C VAL A 100 2.92 5.82 -12.07
N SER A 101 3.62 4.80 -12.53
CA SER A 101 4.00 4.62 -13.93
C SER A 101 4.04 3.13 -14.29
N ASN A 102 4.20 2.87 -15.58
CA ASN A 102 4.34 1.51 -16.08
C ASN A 102 5.80 1.03 -15.95
N LYS A 103 6.02 -0.25 -16.24
CA LYS A 103 7.33 -0.92 -16.13
C LYS A 103 8.48 -0.25 -16.91
N GLN A 104 8.20 0.45 -18.02
CA GLN A 104 9.24 1.08 -18.85
C GLN A 104 10.00 2.17 -18.10
N SER A 105 9.34 2.91 -17.20
CA SER A 105 10.01 3.94 -16.39
C SER A 105 11.03 3.36 -15.41
N TYR A 106 10.87 2.09 -15.03
CA TYR A 106 11.79 1.38 -14.13
C TYR A 106 13.06 0.90 -14.85
N GLU A 107 13.01 0.73 -16.17
CA GLU A 107 14.11 0.11 -16.93
C GLU A 107 15.24 1.09 -17.28
N SER A 108 14.99 2.40 -17.21
CA SER A 108 16.02 3.44 -17.23
C SER A 108 16.99 3.22 -16.07
N LYS A 109 18.25 2.82 -16.33
CA LYS A 109 19.25 2.54 -15.28
C LYS A 109 20.10 3.74 -14.88
N ASP A 110 20.01 4.83 -15.61
CA ASP A 110 20.90 5.97 -15.42
C ASP A 110 20.60 6.66 -14.06
N ASN A 111 21.67 6.97 -13.31
CA ASN A 111 21.67 7.75 -12.07
C ASN A 111 21.10 7.08 -10.80
N PHE A 112 20.83 5.78 -10.80
CA PHE A 112 20.47 5.07 -9.58
C PHE A 112 21.71 4.71 -8.75
N PHE A 113 21.60 4.80 -7.43
CA PHE A 113 22.65 4.40 -6.51
C PHE A 113 22.98 2.91 -6.70
N LYS A 114 24.28 2.61 -6.82
CA LYS A 114 24.78 1.22 -6.76
C LYS A 114 24.70 0.64 -5.34
N TYR A 115 24.83 1.49 -4.33
CA TYR A 115 24.81 1.12 -2.92
C TYR A 115 23.86 2.04 -2.16
N PHE A 116 22.99 1.46 -1.34
CA PHE A 116 21.97 2.17 -0.55
C PHE A 116 22.50 2.80 0.74
N GLN A 117 23.82 3.00 0.88
CA GLN A 117 24.45 3.54 2.09
C GLN A 117 23.93 4.94 2.48
N ASP A 118 23.52 5.76 1.52
CA ASP A 118 22.92 7.08 1.77
C ASP A 118 21.52 7.03 2.44
N PHE A 119 20.92 5.84 2.60
CA PHE A 119 19.62 5.62 3.25
C PHE A 119 19.71 5.15 4.70
N GLU A 120 20.82 4.51 5.08
CA GLU A 120 20.93 3.85 6.38
C GLU A 120 20.86 4.89 7.50
N ASP A 121 20.15 4.54 8.57
CA ASP A 121 19.95 5.36 9.77
C ASP A 121 19.40 6.76 9.51
N ASN A 122 18.52 6.89 8.52
CA ASN A 122 17.82 8.12 8.19
C ASN A 122 16.31 8.00 8.41
N ASN A 123 15.70 9.14 8.73
CA ASN A 123 14.26 9.32 8.71
C ASN A 123 13.89 10.24 7.56
N PHE A 124 12.79 9.90 6.89
CA PHE A 124 12.23 10.68 5.81
C PHE A 124 10.74 10.86 6.03
N TYR A 125 10.15 11.81 5.33
CA TYR A 125 8.72 11.91 5.16
C TYR A 125 8.33 12.01 3.68
N TYR A 126 7.11 11.59 3.38
CA TYR A 126 6.44 11.85 2.11
C TYR A 126 4.92 11.93 2.31
N LYS A 127 4.20 12.53 1.38
CA LYS A 127 2.74 12.56 1.32
C LYS A 127 2.21 11.54 0.32
N ASP A 128 1.26 10.71 0.75
CA ASP A 128 0.65 9.71 -0.13
C ASP A 128 -0.40 10.31 -1.08
N PHE A 129 -1.18 9.47 -1.77
CA PHE A 129 -2.20 9.95 -2.70
C PHE A 129 -3.42 10.57 -2.03
N ILE A 130 -3.64 10.33 -0.73
CA ILE A 130 -4.76 10.90 0.02
C ILE A 130 -4.35 12.10 0.88
N ASP A 131 -3.10 12.59 0.72
CA ASP A 131 -2.48 13.68 1.50
C ASP A 131 -2.19 13.29 2.96
N ASP A 132 -2.13 11.98 3.27
CA ASP A 132 -1.61 11.53 4.56
C ASP A 132 -0.07 11.61 4.55
N SER A 133 0.47 12.04 5.67
CA SER A 133 1.92 12.14 5.87
C SER A 133 2.46 10.81 6.37
N ILE A 134 3.45 10.28 5.67
CA ILE A 134 4.08 9.01 5.99
C ILE A 134 5.50 9.28 6.46
N VAL A 135 5.83 8.81 7.67
CA VAL A 135 7.21 8.80 8.17
C VAL A 135 7.86 7.49 7.78
N VAL A 136 9.01 7.57 7.13
CA VAL A 136 9.82 6.43 6.72
C VAL A 136 11.08 6.40 7.59
N THR A 137 11.28 5.30 8.31
CA THR A 137 12.52 5.03 9.03
C THR A 137 13.25 3.91 8.31
N VAL A 138 14.50 4.18 7.91
CA VAL A 138 15.38 3.20 7.27
C VAL A 138 16.60 2.99 8.15
N ASN A 139 16.92 1.73 8.42
CA ASN A 139 18.16 1.32 9.08
C ASN A 139 18.83 0.20 8.26
N GLU A 140 19.97 -0.30 8.72
CA GLU A 140 20.81 -1.30 8.02
C GLU A 140 20.03 -2.52 7.46
N SER A 141 18.93 -2.92 8.10
CA SER A 141 18.20 -4.15 7.72
C SER A 141 16.70 -3.98 7.58
N ARG A 142 16.14 -2.81 7.89
CA ARG A 142 14.70 -2.58 7.90
C ARG A 142 14.30 -1.26 7.27
N TRP A 143 13.18 -1.33 6.56
CA TRP A 143 12.40 -0.20 6.08
C TRP A 143 11.05 -0.21 6.78
N ARG A 144 10.68 0.89 7.42
CA ARG A 144 9.41 1.01 8.12
C ARG A 144 8.69 2.27 7.67
N GLU A 145 7.44 2.12 7.27
CA GLU A 145 6.56 3.25 6.96
C GLU A 145 5.48 3.35 8.04
N LYS A 146 5.25 4.55 8.56
CA LYS A 146 4.21 4.84 9.54
C LYS A 146 3.30 5.94 9.00
N LEU A 147 2.01 5.64 8.88
CA LEU A 147 0.96 6.62 8.58
C LEU A 147 0.79 7.53 9.80
N THR A 148 0.84 8.85 9.60
CA THR A 148 0.73 9.80 10.71
C THR A 148 -0.71 9.88 11.22
N SER A 149 -1.70 9.81 10.32
CA SER A 149 -3.12 9.92 10.68
C SER A 149 -3.63 8.78 11.59
N SER A 150 -3.27 7.55 11.27
CA SER A 150 -3.76 6.34 11.93
C SER A 150 -2.74 5.72 12.89
N GLY A 151 -1.46 6.06 12.74
CA GLY A 151 -0.38 5.37 13.42
C GLY A 151 -0.12 3.96 12.88
N ASN A 152 -0.82 3.55 11.80
CA ASN A 152 -0.60 2.27 11.16
C ASN A 152 0.83 2.20 10.61
N MET A 153 1.44 1.04 10.74
CA MET A 153 2.83 0.79 10.43
C MET A 153 2.95 -0.45 9.57
N VAL A 154 3.79 -0.37 8.55
CA VAL A 154 4.21 -1.49 7.73
C VAL A 154 5.74 -1.60 7.79
N SER A 155 6.25 -2.81 8.01
CA SER A 155 7.68 -3.09 8.11
C SER A 155 8.11 -4.07 7.03
N PHE A 156 9.30 -3.82 6.47
CA PHE A 156 9.96 -4.65 5.48
C PHE A 156 11.41 -4.90 5.90
N ASN A 157 11.93 -6.08 5.59
CA ASN A 157 13.36 -6.35 5.61
C ASN A 157 13.98 -5.75 4.34
N LEU A 158 15.08 -5.04 4.52
CA LEU A 158 15.92 -4.55 3.45
C LEU A 158 16.94 -5.64 3.08
N ILE A 159 16.85 -6.16 1.86
CA ILE A 159 17.75 -7.19 1.33
C ILE A 159 18.63 -6.53 0.28
N MET A 160 19.91 -6.38 0.58
CA MET A 160 20.89 -5.70 -0.28
C MET A 160 21.96 -6.68 -0.75
N ASN A 161 22.27 -6.63 -2.04
CA ASN A 161 23.47 -7.24 -2.62
C ASN A 161 24.07 -6.31 -3.67
N GLU A 162 25.23 -6.68 -4.21
CA GLU A 162 26.00 -5.85 -5.16
C GLU A 162 25.21 -5.40 -6.41
N ASN A 163 24.13 -6.09 -6.76
CA ASN A 163 23.37 -5.87 -8.00
C ASN A 163 21.91 -5.45 -7.78
N SER A 164 21.40 -5.53 -6.54
CA SER A 164 19.99 -5.29 -6.27
C SER A 164 19.70 -4.97 -4.82
N THR A 165 18.73 -4.08 -4.64
CA THR A 165 18.07 -3.82 -3.36
C THR A 165 16.61 -4.23 -3.46
N LYS A 166 16.14 -4.93 -2.43
CA LYS A 166 14.80 -5.48 -2.36
C LYS A 166 14.21 -5.22 -0.98
N LEU A 167 12.90 -5.03 -0.94
CA LEU A 167 12.13 -5.08 0.30
C LEU A 167 11.35 -6.38 0.35
N ARG A 168 11.40 -7.06 1.50
CA ARG A 168 10.54 -8.20 1.79
C ARG A 168 9.61 -7.84 2.93
N PHE A 169 8.31 -8.01 2.75
CA PHE A 169 7.34 -7.75 3.80
C PHE A 169 7.63 -8.58 5.06
N VAL A 170 7.44 -7.98 6.24
CA VAL A 170 7.64 -8.63 7.55
C VAL A 170 6.33 -8.67 8.31
N GLU A 171 5.78 -7.49 8.61
CA GLU A 171 4.59 -7.34 9.45
C GLU A 171 3.95 -5.98 9.26
N SER A 172 2.69 -5.88 9.68
CA SER A 172 1.98 -4.64 9.91
C SER A 172 1.14 -4.73 11.18
N ASN A 173 0.88 -3.60 11.84
CA ASN A 173 -0.15 -3.54 12.88
C ASN A 173 -1.57 -3.36 12.31
N ASP A 174 -1.69 -3.16 11.00
CA ASP A 174 -2.95 -3.24 10.28
C ASP A 174 -3.14 -4.68 9.79
N SER A 175 -4.18 -5.35 10.31
CA SER A 175 -4.46 -6.74 9.99
C SER A 175 -4.64 -6.97 8.50
N PHE A 176 -5.15 -5.99 7.76
CA PHE A 176 -5.32 -6.11 6.33
C PHE A 176 -3.99 -6.31 5.59
N PHE A 177 -2.94 -5.56 5.95
CA PHE A 177 -1.64 -5.71 5.28
C PHE A 177 -1.04 -7.10 5.55
N ASN A 178 -1.22 -7.65 6.75
CA ASN A 178 -0.77 -9.02 7.05
C ASN A 178 -1.53 -10.08 6.24
N ASP A 179 -2.83 -9.89 6.04
CA ASP A 179 -3.66 -10.79 5.23
C ASP A 179 -3.34 -10.65 3.73
N TYR A 180 -2.90 -9.46 3.31
CA TYR A 180 -2.77 -9.07 1.91
C TYR A 180 -1.38 -9.35 1.32
N TYR A 181 -0.29 -9.00 2.00
CA TYR A 181 1.05 -9.29 1.50
C TYR A 181 1.27 -10.80 1.53
N LYS A 182 1.60 -11.38 0.37
CA LYS A 182 1.94 -12.80 0.33
C LYS A 182 3.19 -13.03 1.20
N PRO A 183 3.29 -14.18 1.89
CA PRO A 183 4.57 -14.61 2.46
C PRO A 183 5.64 -14.51 1.37
N ASP A 184 6.69 -13.75 1.64
CA ASP A 184 7.80 -13.46 0.72
C ASP A 184 7.48 -12.55 -0.49
N GLU A 185 6.51 -11.65 -0.40
CA GLU A 185 6.40 -10.58 -1.40
C GLU A 185 7.69 -9.74 -1.42
N ILE A 186 8.36 -9.75 -2.58
CA ILE A 186 9.59 -9.02 -2.86
C ILE A 186 9.24 -7.82 -3.74
N ILE A 187 9.58 -6.63 -3.24
CA ILE A 187 9.48 -5.37 -3.98
C ILE A 187 10.89 -4.99 -4.41
N GLU A 188 11.13 -4.84 -5.70
CA GLU A 188 12.43 -4.35 -6.19
C GLU A 188 12.52 -2.85 -5.95
N VAL A 189 13.62 -2.38 -5.36
CA VAL A 189 13.79 -0.97 -4.98
C VAL A 189 15.04 -0.40 -5.62
N ARG A 190 14.89 0.80 -6.16
CA ARG A 190 16.02 1.63 -6.60
C ARG A 190 15.85 3.02 -6.02
N ALA A 191 16.95 3.71 -5.78
CA ALA A 191 16.90 5.09 -5.33
C ALA A 191 17.92 5.94 -6.08
N LYS A 192 17.62 7.22 -6.25
CA LYS A 192 18.51 8.22 -6.84
C LYS A 192 18.44 9.50 -6.01
N LYS A 193 19.60 10.13 -5.81
CA LYS A 193 19.66 11.45 -5.19
C LYS A 193 19.02 12.47 -6.13
N ASN A 194 18.12 13.30 -5.60
CA ASN A 194 17.60 14.44 -6.34
C ASN A 194 18.28 15.73 -5.85
N THR A 195 18.27 15.95 -4.53
CA THR A 195 18.98 17.07 -3.88
C THR A 195 19.70 16.58 -2.62
N SER A 196 20.31 17.46 -1.83
CA SER A 196 20.91 17.09 -0.54
C SER A 196 19.89 16.52 0.46
N ASN A 197 18.63 16.95 0.37
CA ASN A 197 17.58 16.63 1.34
C ASN A 197 16.47 15.78 0.75
N VAL A 198 16.47 15.54 -0.56
CA VAL A 198 15.42 14.81 -1.26
C VAL A 198 16.01 13.61 -2.00
N ILE A 199 15.46 12.44 -1.70
CA ILE A 199 15.78 11.19 -2.40
C ILE A 199 14.54 10.68 -3.12
N VAL A 200 14.72 10.26 -4.37
CA VAL A 200 13.66 9.65 -5.15
C VAL A 200 13.83 8.13 -5.12
N VAL A 201 12.81 7.42 -4.65
CA VAL A 201 12.81 5.96 -4.50
C VAL A 201 11.77 5.36 -5.43
N VAL A 202 12.18 4.41 -6.25
CA VAL A 202 11.33 3.72 -7.20
C VAL A 202 11.14 2.28 -6.74
N PHE A 203 9.90 1.94 -6.45
CA PHE A 203 9.43 0.61 -6.11
C PHE A 203 8.82 -0.05 -7.35
N LYS A 204 9.18 -1.31 -7.58
CA LYS A 204 8.51 -2.15 -8.56
C LYS A 204 7.92 -3.36 -7.86
N PHE A 205 6.60 -3.43 -7.89
CA PHE A 205 5.81 -4.48 -7.27
C PHE A 205 5.72 -5.71 -8.19
N SER A 206 5.39 -6.86 -7.60
CA SER A 206 5.25 -8.13 -8.32
C SER A 206 4.15 -8.11 -9.40
N ASN A 207 3.12 -7.28 -9.20
CA ASN A 207 2.03 -7.04 -10.14
C ASN A 207 2.39 -6.09 -11.30
N GLY A 208 3.65 -5.62 -11.37
CA GLY A 208 4.15 -4.77 -12.45
C GLY A 208 3.92 -3.27 -12.28
N ILE A 209 3.23 -2.85 -11.20
CA ILE A 209 3.09 -1.44 -10.86
C ILE A 209 4.45 -0.87 -10.45
N VAL A 210 4.78 0.31 -10.96
CA VAL A 210 5.96 1.07 -10.58
C VAL A 210 5.51 2.33 -9.85
N MET A 211 6.04 2.54 -8.65
CA MET A 211 5.75 3.70 -7.81
C MET A 211 7.04 4.45 -7.49
N GLU A 212 7.11 5.70 -7.89
CA GLU A 212 8.15 6.64 -7.50
C GLU A 212 7.67 7.41 -6.25
N LYS A 213 8.51 7.47 -5.22
CA LYS A 213 8.30 8.24 -3.99
C LYS A 213 9.38 9.29 -3.86
N GLN A 214 8.98 10.52 -3.64
CA GLN A 214 9.89 11.59 -3.27
C GLN A 214 9.98 11.68 -1.75
N LEU A 215 11.11 11.25 -1.20
CA LEU A 215 11.37 11.23 0.24
C LEU A 215 12.18 12.46 0.63
N THR A 216 11.65 13.22 1.59
CA THR A 216 12.36 14.38 2.16
C THR A 216 12.94 14.01 3.51
N LYS A 217 14.24 14.21 3.71
CA LYS A 217 14.95 13.92 4.96
C LYS A 217 14.44 14.80 6.10
N ILE A 218 14.24 14.21 7.27
CA ILE A 218 13.85 14.87 8.53
C ILE A 218 15.10 15.14 9.37
#